data_AF-A0A379AJ78-F1
#
_entry.id   AF-A0A379AJ78-F1
#
_cell.length_a   1.000
_cell.length_b   1.000
_cell.length_c   1.000
_cell.angle_alpha   90.00
_cell.angle_beta   90.00
_cell.angle_gamma   90.00
#
_symmetry.space_group_name_H-M   'P 1'
#
loop_
_entity.id
_entity.type
_entity.pdbx_description
1 polymer ?
#
loop_
_entity_poly.entity_id
_entity_poly.type
_entity_poly.pdbx_seq_one_letter_code
_entity_poly.pdbx_strand_id
1 'polypeptide(L)'
;MHCALYDANRCRSCQWLEKPYPTQLNDKQSLLEQLLAEQPVAAWLPPVASPQQAFRNKAKMVVSGSVERPVLGLIHRDGEAVDLCDCPLYPASFQPVFAALKPFIARAGLTPYNVARKRGELKFLLITESQQGGVMLRFVLRSTAKLEQLRAALPWLQQQLPQLAVISANIQPVHMAILEGGRGKLR
;
A
#
# COMPACT_ATOMS: atom_id res chain seq x y z
N MET A 1 -3.44 -19.79 -5.23
CA MET A 1 -2.30 -19.03 -4.68
C MET A 1 -2.19 -19.31 -3.18
N HIS A 2 -0.99 -19.48 -2.63
CA HIS A 2 -0.79 -19.63 -1.17
C HIS A 2 -0.47 -18.27 -0.54
N CYS A 3 -1.07 -17.96 0.62
CA CYS A 3 -0.84 -16.72 1.34
C CYS A 3 -0.83 -16.97 2.85
N ALA A 4 0.36 -17.01 3.45
CA ALA A 4 0.51 -17.30 4.89
C ALA A 4 -0.27 -16.33 5.80
N LEU A 5 -0.41 -15.06 5.41
CA LEU A 5 -1.21 -14.08 6.15
C LEU A 5 -2.71 -14.42 6.14
N TYR A 6 -3.20 -14.99 5.04
CA TYR A 6 -4.57 -15.46 4.93
C TYR A 6 -4.74 -16.76 5.72
N ASP A 7 -3.83 -17.71 5.58
CA ASP A 7 -3.94 -18.99 6.30
C ASP A 7 -3.90 -18.79 7.83
N ALA A 8 -3.12 -17.81 8.30
CA ALA A 8 -3.07 -17.43 9.71
C ALA A 8 -4.22 -16.54 10.21
N ASN A 9 -5.24 -16.27 9.39
CA ASN A 9 -6.35 -15.35 9.70
C ASN A 9 -5.94 -13.90 10.04
N ARG A 10 -4.73 -13.49 9.67
CA ARG A 10 -4.21 -12.14 9.92
C ARG A 10 -4.68 -11.14 8.87
N CYS A 11 -4.98 -11.59 7.64
CA CYS A 11 -5.48 -10.73 6.57
C CYS A 11 -6.61 -11.42 5.78
N ARG A 12 -7.71 -10.69 5.54
CA ARG A 12 -8.89 -11.17 4.78
C ARG A 12 -9.22 -10.28 3.58
N SER A 13 -8.29 -9.44 3.13
CA SER A 13 -8.52 -8.53 2.01
C SER A 13 -8.79 -9.25 0.67
N CYS A 14 -8.26 -10.45 0.49
CA CYS A 14 -8.49 -11.27 -0.70
C CYS A 14 -9.70 -12.20 -0.50
N GLN A 15 -10.91 -11.67 -0.66
CA GLN A 15 -12.16 -12.38 -0.33
C GLN A 15 -12.36 -13.71 -1.07
N TRP A 16 -11.79 -13.85 -2.28
CA TRP A 16 -11.97 -15.03 -3.13
C TRP A 16 -10.74 -15.93 -3.17
N LEU A 17 -9.77 -15.76 -2.25
CA LEU A 17 -8.50 -16.50 -2.30
C LEU A 17 -8.70 -18.03 -2.34
N GLU A 18 -9.68 -18.54 -1.60
CA GLU A 18 -10.02 -19.97 -1.53
C GLU A 18 -10.75 -20.49 -2.77
N LYS A 19 -11.35 -19.60 -3.58
CA LYS A 19 -12.02 -20.01 -4.82
C LYS A 19 -10.99 -20.34 -5.90
N PRO A 20 -11.12 -21.47 -6.62
CA PRO A 20 -10.29 -21.76 -7.78
C PRO A 20 -10.34 -20.63 -8.80
N TYR A 21 -9.17 -20.26 -9.35
CA TYR A 21 -9.06 -19.08 -10.22
C TYR A 21 -9.98 -19.14 -11.46
N PRO A 22 -10.16 -20.28 -12.17
CA PRO A 22 -11.12 -20.38 -13.25
C PRO A 22 -12.57 -20.08 -12.81
N THR A 23 -12.96 -20.56 -11.62
CA THR A 23 -14.28 -20.26 -11.04
C THR A 23 -14.42 -18.76 -10.76
N GLN A 24 -13.37 -18.09 -10.27
CA GLN A 24 -13.42 -16.63 -10.08
C GLN A 24 -13.65 -15.88 -11.39
N LEU A 25 -13.05 -16.32 -12.49
CA LEU A 25 -13.24 -15.69 -13.80
C LEU A 25 -14.66 -15.92 -14.32
N ASN A 26 -15.18 -17.14 -14.21
CA ASN A 26 -16.53 -17.49 -14.59
C ASN A 26 -17.57 -16.71 -13.76
N ASP A 27 -17.43 -16.67 -12.44
CA ASP A 27 -18.33 -15.93 -11.55
C ASP A 27 -18.38 -14.43 -11.91
N LYS A 28 -17.22 -13.82 -12.26
CA LYS A 28 -17.17 -12.42 -12.71
C LYS A 28 -17.84 -12.22 -14.06
N GLN A 29 -17.62 -13.14 -15.00
CA GLN A 29 -18.23 -13.10 -16.32
C GLN A 29 -19.75 -13.21 -16.22
N SER A 30 -20.26 -14.19 -15.48
CA SER A 30 -21.69 -14.38 -15.25
C SER A 30 -22.33 -13.18 -14.54
N LEU A 31 -21.65 -12.59 -13.55
CA LEU A 31 -22.13 -11.38 -12.89
C LEU A 31 -22.19 -10.18 -13.86
N LEU A 32 -21.19 -10.01 -14.72
CA LEU A 32 -21.19 -8.95 -15.73
C LEU A 32 -22.36 -9.10 -16.71
N GLU A 33 -22.60 -10.32 -17.20
CA GLU A 33 -23.72 -10.64 -18.10
C GLU A 33 -25.07 -10.33 -17.43
N GLN A 34 -25.24 -10.71 -16.17
CA GLN A 34 -26.44 -10.40 -15.38
C GLN A 34 -26.65 -8.89 -15.22
N LEU A 35 -25.59 -8.14 -14.90
CA LEU A 35 -25.67 -6.69 -14.70
C LEU A 35 -26.01 -5.92 -15.98
N LEU A 36 -25.71 -6.51 -17.15
CA LEU A 36 -25.94 -5.90 -18.46
C LEU A 36 -27.07 -6.59 -19.24
N ALA A 37 -27.90 -7.40 -18.58
CA ALA A 37 -28.95 -8.19 -19.23
C ALA A 37 -29.95 -7.34 -20.05
N GLU A 38 -30.16 -6.08 -19.67
CA GLU A 38 -31.07 -5.15 -20.36
C GLU A 38 -30.36 -4.31 -21.45
N GLN A 39 -29.05 -4.46 -21.61
CA GLN A 39 -28.27 -3.70 -22.59
C GLN A 39 -28.03 -4.53 -23.86
N PRO A 40 -28.08 -3.93 -25.07
CA PRO A 40 -27.77 -4.65 -26.30
C PRO A 40 -26.25 -4.88 -26.42
N VAL A 41 -25.79 -6.02 -25.93
CA VAL A 41 -24.38 -6.43 -26.05
C VAL A 41 -24.20 -7.28 -27.32
N ALA A 42 -23.43 -6.76 -28.27
CA ALA A 42 -23.22 -7.42 -29.57
C ALA A 42 -22.41 -8.72 -29.48
N ALA A 43 -21.42 -8.78 -28.59
CA ALA A 43 -20.59 -9.95 -28.38
C ALA A 43 -19.95 -9.96 -26.98
N TRP A 44 -19.95 -11.13 -26.34
CA TRP A 44 -19.20 -11.40 -25.12
C TRP A 44 -17.84 -11.97 -25.47
N LEU A 45 -16.77 -11.33 -24.99
CA LEU A 45 -15.39 -11.82 -25.17
C LEU A 45 -14.94 -12.60 -23.93
N PRO A 46 -14.00 -13.56 -24.09
CA PRO A 46 -13.42 -14.26 -22.95
C PRO A 46 -12.75 -13.30 -21.95
N PRO A 47 -12.81 -13.59 -20.64
CA PRO A 47 -12.17 -12.76 -19.63
C PRO A 47 -10.65 -12.76 -19.79
N VAL A 48 -10.04 -11.58 -19.63
CA VAL A 48 -8.58 -11.44 -19.62
C VAL A 48 -8.05 -11.82 -18.23
N ALA A 49 -7.31 -12.92 -18.14
CA ALA A 49 -6.74 -13.41 -16.90
C ALA A 49 -5.52 -12.58 -16.45
N SER A 50 -5.50 -12.22 -15.16
CA SER A 50 -4.32 -11.63 -14.50
C SER A 50 -3.40 -12.73 -13.96
N PRO A 51 -2.09 -12.46 -13.81
CA PRO A 51 -1.26 -13.23 -12.89
C PRO A 51 -1.93 -13.30 -11.51
N GLN A 52 -1.78 -14.43 -10.82
CA GLN A 52 -2.34 -14.60 -9.48
C GLN A 52 -1.46 -14.00 -8.38
N GLN A 53 -0.21 -13.65 -8.67
CA GLN A 53 0.79 -13.14 -7.72
C GLN A 53 1.55 -11.96 -8.34
N ALA A 54 2.21 -11.16 -7.51
CA ALA A 54 3.11 -10.08 -7.92
C ALA A 54 2.51 -9.02 -8.87
N PHE A 55 1.19 -8.99 -9.07
CA PHE A 55 0.54 -8.09 -10.01
C PHE A 55 0.24 -6.70 -9.43
N ARG A 56 0.38 -6.52 -8.10
CA ARG A 56 0.04 -5.28 -7.42
C ARG A 56 1.26 -4.37 -7.31
N ASN A 57 1.46 -3.54 -8.31
CA ASN A 57 2.54 -2.55 -8.35
C ASN A 57 2.35 -1.32 -7.42
N LYS A 58 1.33 -1.33 -6.56
CA LYS A 58 1.04 -0.24 -5.60
C LYS A 58 0.79 -0.79 -4.19
N ALA A 59 1.64 -0.40 -3.24
CA ALA A 59 1.41 -0.63 -1.82
C ALA A 59 0.94 0.66 -1.13
N LYS A 60 -0.13 0.56 -0.35
CA LYS A 60 -0.57 1.59 0.59
C LYS A 60 -0.45 0.99 1.98
N MET A 61 0.60 1.37 2.70
CA MET A 61 0.90 0.84 4.01
C MET A 61 0.48 1.87 5.07
N VAL A 62 -0.45 1.50 5.94
CA VAL A 62 -0.63 2.20 7.22
C VAL A 62 0.65 1.99 8.02
N VAL A 63 1.18 3.06 8.59
CA VAL A 63 2.33 2.98 9.49
C VAL A 63 1.84 3.01 10.93
N SER A 64 2.11 1.94 11.66
CA SER A 64 1.69 1.74 13.05
C SER A 64 2.85 1.18 13.89
N GLY A 65 2.60 0.78 15.14
CA GLY A 65 3.65 0.37 16.06
C GLY A 65 4.42 1.56 16.65
N SER A 66 5.73 1.39 16.89
CA SER A 66 6.62 2.44 17.38
C SER A 66 7.61 2.89 16.32
N VAL A 67 8.39 3.93 16.62
CA VAL A 67 9.47 4.42 15.74
C VAL A 67 10.53 3.35 15.51
N GLU A 68 10.86 2.57 16.54
CA GLU A 68 11.90 1.53 16.55
C GLU A 68 11.38 0.20 16.01
N ARG A 69 10.07 -0.04 16.11
CA ARG A 69 9.40 -1.25 15.63
C ARG A 69 8.15 -0.88 14.82
N PRO A 70 8.32 -0.25 13.64
CA PRO A 70 7.19 0.13 12.82
C PRO A 70 6.57 -1.09 12.15
N VAL A 71 5.24 -1.12 12.11
CA VAL A 71 4.46 -2.10 11.36
C VAL A 71 3.91 -1.43 10.11
N LEU A 72 4.19 -2.04 8.95
CA LEU A 72 3.76 -1.55 7.63
C LEU A 72 2.67 -2.46 7.08
N GLY A 73 1.43 -1.97 7.04
CA GLY A 73 0.34 -2.79 6.52
C GLY A 73 -1.04 -2.20 6.80
N LEU A 74 -1.84 -2.91 7.57
CA LEU A 74 -3.21 -2.51 7.93
C LEU A 74 -3.42 -2.52 9.44
N ILE A 75 -4.50 -1.89 9.87
CA ILE A 75 -5.00 -1.94 11.24
C ILE A 75 -6.40 -2.55 11.17
N HIS A 76 -6.65 -3.60 11.95
CA HIS A 76 -7.96 -4.23 12.10
C HIS A 76 -8.92 -3.34 12.88
N ARG A 77 -10.21 -3.67 12.87
CA ARG A 77 -11.24 -2.88 13.55
C ARG A 77 -11.04 -2.81 15.07
N ASP A 78 -10.43 -3.83 15.65
CA ASP A 78 -10.03 -3.91 17.07
C ASP A 78 -8.75 -3.12 17.41
N GLY A 79 -8.06 -2.57 16.40
CA GLY A 79 -6.82 -1.82 16.57
C GLY A 79 -5.55 -2.67 16.42
N GLU A 80 -5.65 -3.97 16.14
CA GLU A 80 -4.48 -4.81 15.91
C GLU A 80 -3.78 -4.43 14.60
N ALA A 81 -2.46 -4.22 14.66
CA ALA A 81 -1.64 -3.92 13.50
C ALA A 81 -1.15 -5.21 12.83
N VAL A 82 -1.34 -5.31 11.51
CA VAL A 82 -0.87 -6.44 10.72
C VAL A 82 0.15 -5.97 9.70
N ASP A 83 1.33 -6.57 9.77
CA ASP A 83 2.40 -6.39 8.79
C ASP A 83 2.03 -7.09 7.48
N LEU A 84 2.08 -6.36 6.37
CA LEU A 84 1.75 -6.84 5.03
C LEU A 84 2.97 -6.85 4.09
N CYS A 85 4.20 -6.71 4.59
CA CYS A 85 5.40 -6.70 3.75
C CYS A 85 5.56 -8.00 2.95
N ASP A 86 5.11 -9.14 3.50
CA ASP A 86 5.16 -10.45 2.85
C ASP A 86 3.89 -10.80 2.04
N CYS A 87 3.07 -9.80 1.69
CA CYS A 87 1.89 -10.03 0.86
C CYS A 87 2.29 -10.51 -0.54
N PRO A 88 1.83 -11.70 -1.00
CA PRO A 88 2.23 -12.30 -2.28
C PRO A 88 1.69 -11.55 -3.52
N LEU A 89 0.84 -10.54 -3.31
CA LEU A 89 0.39 -9.66 -4.37
C LEU A 89 1.45 -8.63 -4.78
N TYR A 90 2.37 -8.29 -3.87
CA TYR A 90 3.42 -7.32 -4.17
C TYR A 90 4.55 -7.96 -4.98
N PRO A 91 5.15 -7.22 -5.93
CA PRO A 91 6.31 -7.69 -6.66
C PRO A 91 7.51 -7.87 -5.72
N ALA A 92 8.42 -8.77 -6.07
CA ALA A 92 9.61 -9.06 -5.28
C ALA A 92 10.50 -7.83 -5.04
N SER A 93 10.45 -6.85 -5.96
CA SER A 93 11.13 -5.55 -5.84
C SER A 93 10.71 -4.73 -4.62
N PHE A 94 9.55 -5.01 -4.01
CA PHE A 94 9.09 -4.28 -2.81
C PHE A 94 9.76 -4.75 -1.53
N GLN A 95 10.23 -6.00 -1.45
CA GLN A 95 10.89 -6.53 -0.26
C GLN A 95 12.09 -5.68 0.20
N PRO A 96 13.07 -5.35 -0.66
CA PRO A 96 14.18 -4.48 -0.25
C PRO A 96 13.70 -3.07 0.14
N VAL A 97 12.65 -2.56 -0.50
CA VAL A 97 12.04 -1.27 -0.16
C VAL A 97 11.47 -1.30 1.26
N PHE A 98 10.68 -2.32 1.60
CA PHE A 98 10.14 -2.49 2.96
C PHE A 98 11.23 -2.64 4.01
N ALA A 99 12.25 -3.47 3.72
CA ALA A 99 13.37 -3.72 4.61
C ALA A 99 14.16 -2.44 4.94
N ALA A 100 14.38 -1.56 3.94
CA ALA A 100 15.05 -0.28 4.15
C ALA A 100 14.16 0.77 4.83
N LEU A 101 12.84 0.76 4.58
CA LEU A 101 11.91 1.74 5.16
C LEU A 101 11.73 1.58 6.67
N LYS A 102 11.73 0.35 7.21
CA LYS A 102 11.59 0.13 8.66
C LYS A 102 12.67 0.86 9.48
N PRO A 103 13.98 0.68 9.26
CA PRO A 103 15.01 1.44 9.96
C PRO A 103 15.05 2.92 9.54
N PHE A 104 14.62 3.26 8.32
CA PHE A 104 14.54 4.65 7.88
C PHE A 104 13.57 5.48 8.74
N ILE A 105 12.43 4.90 9.12
CA ILE A 105 11.44 5.57 9.99
C ILE A 105 12.09 6.06 11.29
N ALA A 106 12.93 5.22 11.91
CA ALA A 106 13.68 5.59 13.10
C ALA A 106 14.71 6.68 12.81
N ARG A 107 15.51 6.51 11.74
CA ARG A 107 16.53 7.49 11.32
C ARG A 107 15.95 8.89 11.07
N ALA A 108 14.78 8.95 10.43
CA ALA A 108 14.09 10.19 10.12
C ALA A 108 13.21 10.70 11.27
N GLY A 109 13.18 10.03 12.42
CA GLY A 109 12.37 10.39 13.59
C GLY A 109 10.87 10.50 13.29
N LEU A 110 10.38 9.65 12.39
CA LEU A 110 9.01 9.69 11.89
C LEU A 110 8.10 8.85 12.79
N THR A 111 7.56 9.49 13.84
CA THR A 111 6.61 8.83 14.75
C THR A 111 5.37 8.32 14.02
N PRO A 112 5.04 7.00 14.07
CA PRO A 112 3.77 6.50 13.54
C PRO A 112 2.57 7.24 14.10
N TYR A 113 1.60 7.56 13.24
CA TYR A 113 0.42 8.32 13.63
C TYR A 113 -0.63 7.42 14.29
N ASN A 114 -0.95 7.70 15.55
CA ASN A 114 -2.02 7.08 16.29
C ASN A 114 -3.33 7.87 16.11
N VAL A 115 -4.30 7.26 15.43
CA VAL A 115 -5.60 7.88 15.12
C VAL A 115 -6.40 8.20 16.39
N ALA A 116 -6.49 7.26 17.34
CA ALA A 116 -7.27 7.42 18.56
C ALA A 116 -6.75 8.56 19.44
N ARG A 117 -5.43 8.68 19.58
CA ARG A 117 -4.77 9.72 20.40
C ARG A 117 -4.49 11.00 19.62
N LYS A 118 -4.69 11.02 18.29
CA LYS A 118 -4.38 12.15 17.40
C LYS A 118 -2.93 12.63 17.56
N ARG A 119 -2.00 11.68 17.73
CA ARG A 119 -0.57 11.92 17.99
C ARG A 119 0.31 11.19 17.00
N GLY A 120 1.54 11.63 16.86
CA GLY A 120 2.48 11.14 15.86
C GLY A 120 2.40 11.93 14.56
N GLU A 121 3.11 11.47 13.54
CA GLU A 121 3.37 12.25 12.33
C GLU A 121 3.17 11.44 11.04
N LEU A 122 3.76 10.25 10.94
CA LEU A 122 3.73 9.42 9.73
C LEU A 122 2.47 8.54 9.71
N LYS A 123 1.58 8.79 8.76
CA LYS A 123 0.31 8.06 8.60
C LYS A 123 0.44 6.87 7.66
N PHE A 124 0.99 7.11 6.47
CA PHE A 124 1.11 6.11 5.42
C PHE A 124 2.44 6.21 4.69
N LEU A 125 2.86 5.06 4.15
CA LEU A 125 3.84 4.98 3.08
C LEU A 125 3.12 4.46 1.83
N LEU A 126 3.18 5.24 0.75
CA LEU A 126 2.68 4.82 -0.56
C LEU A 126 3.86 4.50 -1.46
N ILE A 127 3.88 3.29 -2.00
CA ILE A 127 4.93 2.80 -2.89
C ILE A 127 4.27 2.47 -4.22
N THR A 128 4.82 2.95 -5.32
CA THR A 128 4.37 2.63 -6.67
C THR A 128 5.56 2.27 -7.53
N GLU A 129 5.54 1.11 -8.18
CA GLU A 129 6.53 0.73 -9.20
C GLU A 129 5.98 0.98 -10.60
N SER A 130 6.81 1.61 -11.43
CA SER A 130 6.53 1.81 -12.84
C SER A 130 6.82 0.53 -13.63
N GLN A 131 6.02 0.26 -14.66
CA GLN A 131 6.31 -0.81 -15.62
C GLN A 131 7.59 -0.55 -16.43
N GLN A 132 8.03 0.71 -16.52
CA GLN A 132 9.30 1.11 -17.15
C GLN A 132 10.49 1.04 -16.18
N GLY A 133 10.26 0.58 -14.95
CA GLY A 133 11.27 0.55 -13.89
C GLY A 133 11.26 1.81 -13.01
N GLY A 134 11.86 1.69 -11.83
CA GLY A 134 11.90 2.74 -10.82
C GLY A 134 10.68 2.75 -9.91
N VAL A 135 10.88 3.32 -8.72
CA VAL A 135 9.90 3.32 -7.63
C VAL A 135 9.63 4.74 -7.17
N MET A 136 8.34 5.09 -7.07
CA MET A 136 7.87 6.28 -6.37
C MET A 136 7.55 5.92 -4.93
N LEU A 137 8.14 6.66 -4.00
CA LEU A 137 7.84 6.61 -2.58
C LEU A 137 7.19 7.93 -2.14
N ARG A 138 6.03 7.83 -1.49
CA ARG A 138 5.34 8.97 -0.90
C ARG A 138 5.11 8.77 0.59
N PHE A 139 5.66 9.68 1.39
CA PHE A 139 5.36 9.80 2.81
C PHE A 139 4.06 10.58 2.98
N VAL A 140 3.09 10.04 3.70
CA VAL A 140 1.90 10.80 4.10
C VAL A 140 2.06 11.22 5.56
N LEU A 141 2.27 12.52 5.77
CA LEU A 141 2.52 13.12 7.06
C LEU A 141 1.30 13.88 7.56
N ARG A 142 1.15 14.00 8.87
CA ARG A 142 0.11 14.82 9.51
C ARG A 142 0.33 16.31 9.25
N SER A 143 1.57 16.77 9.29
CA SER A 143 1.96 18.18 9.26
C SER A 143 3.32 18.39 8.58
N THR A 144 3.82 19.62 8.57
CA THR A 144 5.15 19.94 8.05
C THR A 144 6.27 19.75 9.08
N ALA A 145 5.95 19.41 10.33
CA ALA A 145 6.88 19.46 11.47
C ALA A 145 8.13 18.56 11.33
N LYS A 146 8.03 17.49 10.54
CA LYS A 146 9.15 16.56 10.29
C LYS A 146 9.76 16.67 8.89
N LEU A 147 9.39 17.67 8.08
CA LEU A 147 9.88 17.78 6.70
C LEU A 147 11.39 18.02 6.63
N GLU A 148 11.95 18.89 7.47
CA GLU A 148 13.39 19.15 7.47
C GLU A 148 14.18 17.90 7.90
N GLN A 149 13.73 17.24 8.97
CA GLN A 149 14.32 15.98 9.44
C GLN A 149 14.23 14.87 8.38
N LEU A 150 13.08 14.75 7.70
CA LEU A 150 12.91 13.82 6.59
C LEU A 150 13.91 14.11 5.48
N ARG A 151 14.01 15.37 5.01
CA ARG A 151 14.95 15.78 3.95
C ARG A 151 16.40 15.47 4.34
N ALA A 152 16.79 15.74 5.58
CA ALA A 152 18.14 15.46 6.07
C ALA A 152 18.48 13.96 6.08
N ALA A 153 17.48 13.09 6.28
CA ALA A 153 17.67 11.64 6.28
C ALA A 153 17.64 11.01 4.88
N LEU A 154 17.01 11.66 3.88
CA LEU A 154 16.81 11.12 2.53
C LEU A 154 18.09 10.60 1.83
N PRO A 155 19.26 11.27 1.93
CA PRO A 155 20.47 10.78 1.26
C PRO A 155 20.82 9.34 1.62
N TRP A 156 20.63 8.94 2.89
CA TRP A 156 20.85 7.56 3.30
C TRP A 156 19.87 6.60 2.63
N LEU A 157 18.59 6.96 2.55
CA LEU A 157 17.57 6.11 1.92
C LEU A 157 17.84 5.92 0.43
N GLN A 158 18.24 7.00 -0.26
CA GLN A 158 18.58 6.95 -1.68
C GLN A 158 19.82 6.08 -1.96
N GLN A 159 20.78 6.06 -1.03
CA GLN A 159 21.93 5.15 -1.12
C GLN A 159 21.52 3.68 -0.94
N GLN A 160 20.58 3.38 -0.04
CA GLN A 160 20.07 2.01 0.16
C GLN A 160 19.16 1.53 -0.98
N LEU A 161 18.44 2.47 -1.61
CA LEU A 161 17.44 2.20 -2.63
C LEU A 161 17.68 3.06 -3.88
N PRO A 162 18.71 2.76 -4.68
CA PRO A 162 19.03 3.54 -5.89
C PRO A 162 17.89 3.52 -6.92
N GLN A 163 16.95 2.56 -6.82
CA GLN A 163 15.76 2.49 -7.66
C GLN A 163 14.66 3.51 -7.30
N LEU A 164 14.78 4.28 -6.21
CA LEU A 164 13.82 5.33 -5.86
C LEU A 164 13.96 6.53 -6.81
N ALA A 165 13.13 6.57 -7.83
CA ALA A 165 13.13 7.64 -8.84
C ALA A 165 12.42 8.91 -8.34
N VAL A 166 11.39 8.75 -7.50
CA VAL A 166 10.61 9.89 -6.97
C VAL A 166 10.35 9.70 -5.49
N ILE A 167 10.72 10.71 -4.70
CA ILE A 167 10.40 10.77 -3.27
C ILE A 167 9.57 12.03 -3.01
N SER A 168 8.39 11.87 -2.43
CA SER A 168 7.47 12.98 -2.13
C SER A 168 6.92 12.90 -0.71
N ALA A 169 6.48 14.04 -0.18
CA ALA A 169 5.75 14.12 1.07
C ALA A 169 4.37 14.77 0.82
N ASN A 170 3.31 14.10 1.22
CA ASN A 170 1.94 14.60 1.21
C ASN A 170 1.53 15.00 2.63
N ILE A 171 1.10 16.24 2.82
CA ILE A 171 0.66 16.75 4.12
C ILE A 171 -0.85 16.61 4.24
N GLN A 172 -1.28 15.73 5.12
CA GLN A 172 -2.68 15.42 5.37
C GLN A 172 -3.05 15.79 6.82
N PRO A 173 -3.42 17.05 7.10
CA PRO A 173 -3.77 17.49 8.45
C PRO A 173 -5.11 16.92 8.94
N VAL A 174 -6.00 16.59 8.00
CA VAL A 174 -7.35 16.10 8.31
C VAL A 174 -7.29 14.72 8.98
N HIS A 175 -8.02 14.59 10.08
CA HIS A 175 -8.12 13.35 10.87
C HIS A 175 -9.27 12.49 10.34
N MET A 176 -9.15 12.06 9.08
CA MET A 176 -10.10 11.16 8.45
C MET A 176 -9.32 10.13 7.62
N ALA A 177 -9.89 8.95 7.41
CA ALA A 177 -9.33 7.88 6.58
C ALA A 177 -9.36 8.20 5.07
N ILE A 178 -9.10 9.45 4.68
CA ILE A 178 -9.09 9.91 3.28
C ILE A 178 -7.67 9.70 2.73
N LEU A 179 -7.52 9.28 1.47
CA LEU A 179 -6.22 9.02 0.85
C LEU A 179 -5.44 10.30 0.49
N GLU A 180 -6.14 11.40 0.19
CA GLU A 180 -5.55 12.66 -0.29
C GLU A 180 -6.19 13.87 0.42
N GLY A 181 -5.40 14.92 0.66
CA GLY A 181 -5.90 16.20 1.17
C GLY A 181 -6.37 17.10 0.03
N GLY A 182 -7.31 18.01 0.29
CA GLY A 182 -7.97 18.83 -0.74
C GLY A 182 -7.12 19.89 -1.45
N ARG A 183 -5.79 19.87 -1.35
CA ARG A 183 -4.91 20.87 -2.00
C ARG A 183 -3.64 20.24 -2.56
N GLY A 184 -3.69 19.81 -3.82
CA GLY A 184 -2.51 19.70 -4.67
C GLY A 184 -2.21 21.07 -5.27
N LYS A 185 -1.05 21.66 -4.97
CA LYS A 185 -0.50 22.77 -5.76
C LYS A 185 0.80 22.29 -6.38
N LEU A 186 0.81 22.20 -7.71
CA LEU A 186 2.02 22.07 -8.50
C LEU A 186 2.83 23.37 -8.41
N ARG A 187 4.13 23.23 -8.16
CA ARG A 187 5.18 23.86 -8.96
C ARG A 187 6.18 22.77 -9.32
#